data_AF-A0A4R4SCX1-F1
#
_entry.id   AF-A0A4R4SCX1-F1
#
_cell.length_a   1.000
_cell.length_b   1.000
_cell.length_c   1.000
_cell.angle_alpha   90.00
_cell.angle_beta   90.00
_cell.angle_gamma   90.00
#
_symmetry.space_group_name_H-M   'P 1'
#
loop_
_entity.id
_entity.type
_entity.pdbx_description
1 polymer ?
#
loop_
_entity_poly.entity_id
_entity_poly.type
_entity_poly.pdbx_seq_one_letter_code
_entity_poly.pdbx_strand_id
1 'polypeptide(L)'
;MSRWPELPIVQAPMAGGPSTPELAAAVSDAGGLGFLAAGYKTTEAMRADITATRRLTSRPFGMNVFMPSLEEPDPSAVAAYRDRLAPEAARLGVTPGTPSARDDAYDAKIADLLTDPPPFVSFTFGCPTPEMIRALQKRGTTVIVTVTTPAEAGQASAADALCLQGSEAGGHRGSFTNTSETPIPLRTLLREVSALTSQPLIAAGGLATASHVAEVLTLGATAAQMGTAFVRCPESGANPVHKAALADPSFTATSLTRAFSGRPARALVNRFLTDHAPHAPAAYPDVHYLT
;
A
#
# COMPACT_ATOMS: atom_id res chain seq x y z
N MET A 1 -12.49 23.50 -10.68
CA MET A 1 -12.52 22.18 -11.34
C MET A 1 -12.29 21.12 -10.28
N SER A 2 -13.05 20.02 -10.32
CA SER A 2 -12.85 18.86 -9.42
C SER A 2 -11.40 18.40 -9.49
N ARG A 3 -10.74 18.18 -8.35
CA ARG A 3 -9.38 17.57 -8.32
C ARG A 3 -9.41 16.08 -8.61
N TRP A 4 -10.58 15.43 -8.50
CA TRP A 4 -10.76 14.01 -8.72
C TRP A 4 -10.73 13.64 -10.22
N PRO A 5 -10.25 12.44 -10.56
CA PRO A 5 -10.28 11.90 -11.92
C PRO A 5 -11.71 11.81 -12.49
N GLU A 6 -11.80 11.69 -13.81
CA GLU A 6 -13.07 11.55 -14.54
C GLU A 6 -13.77 10.22 -14.20
N LEU A 7 -12.98 9.14 -14.11
CA LEU A 7 -13.45 7.82 -13.70
C LEU A 7 -13.19 7.61 -12.20
N PRO A 8 -14.13 7.01 -11.46
CA PRO A 8 -13.98 6.74 -10.03
C PRO A 8 -13.10 5.50 -9.76
N ILE A 9 -11.96 5.42 -10.45
CA ILE A 9 -11.02 4.31 -10.42
C ILE A 9 -9.67 4.85 -10.00
N VAL A 10 -9.11 4.26 -8.94
CA VAL A 10 -7.75 4.49 -8.46
C VAL A 10 -6.95 3.21 -8.67
N GLN A 11 -5.83 3.28 -9.38
CA GLN A 11 -4.87 2.19 -9.38
C GLN A 11 -4.08 2.26 -8.07
N ALA A 12 -4.04 1.17 -7.31
CA ALA A 12 -3.41 1.19 -5.99
C ALA A 12 -1.89 1.35 -6.09
N PRO A 13 -1.25 2.14 -5.22
CA PRO A 13 0.20 2.15 -5.09
C PRO A 13 0.69 0.77 -4.63
N MET A 14 1.54 0.14 -5.42
CA MET A 14 2.10 -1.19 -5.14
C MET A 14 3.63 -1.11 -5.08
N ALA A 15 4.15 -1.03 -3.86
CA ALA A 15 5.60 -1.02 -3.58
C ALA A 15 6.28 -2.33 -4.04
N GLY A 16 7.61 -2.29 -4.18
CA GLY A 16 8.38 -3.45 -4.66
C GLY A 16 8.39 -3.63 -6.19
N GLY A 17 7.99 -2.61 -6.95
CA GLY A 17 8.12 -2.57 -8.41
C GLY A 17 6.83 -2.57 -9.26
N PRO A 18 5.67 -3.11 -8.83
CA PRO A 18 4.50 -3.17 -9.70
C PRO A 18 3.95 -1.82 -10.19
N SER A 19 3.95 -0.78 -9.35
CA SER A 19 3.55 0.60 -9.72
C SER A 19 4.69 1.33 -10.43
N THR A 20 4.76 1.21 -11.75
CA THR A 20 5.72 1.92 -12.61
C THR A 20 5.18 3.28 -13.06
N PRO A 21 6.05 4.20 -13.53
CA PRO A 21 5.62 5.42 -14.23
C PRO A 21 4.68 5.15 -15.40
N GLU A 22 4.94 4.11 -16.19
CA GLU A 22 4.12 3.72 -17.33
C GLU A 22 2.72 3.28 -16.90
N LEU A 23 2.61 2.48 -15.82
CA LEU A 23 1.30 2.03 -15.31
C LEU A 23 0.51 3.22 -14.75
N ALA A 24 1.16 4.09 -13.97
CA ALA A 24 0.51 5.27 -13.42
C ALA A 24 0.02 6.19 -14.55
N ALA A 25 0.86 6.46 -15.55
CA ALA A 25 0.50 7.30 -16.69
C ALA A 25 -0.64 6.70 -17.52
N ALA A 26 -0.60 5.40 -17.83
CA ALA A 26 -1.64 4.73 -18.60
C ALA A 26 -3.01 4.80 -17.91
N VAL A 27 -3.07 4.60 -16.58
CA VAL A 27 -4.30 4.73 -15.80
C VAL A 27 -4.81 6.17 -15.78
N SER A 28 -3.90 7.13 -15.56
CA SER A 28 -4.25 8.55 -15.59
C SER A 28 -4.78 8.97 -16.96
N ASP A 29 -4.16 8.53 -18.06
CA ASP A 29 -4.59 8.84 -19.42
C ASP A 29 -5.91 8.18 -19.83
N ALA A 30 -6.23 7.04 -19.24
CA ALA A 30 -7.54 6.40 -19.36
C ALA A 30 -8.64 7.10 -18.54
N GLY A 31 -8.30 8.17 -17.80
CA GLY A 31 -9.25 8.97 -17.02
C GLY A 31 -9.41 8.52 -15.56
N GLY A 32 -8.66 7.51 -15.10
CA GLY A 32 -8.57 7.14 -13.68
C GLY A 32 -7.49 7.94 -12.95
N LEU A 33 -7.14 7.51 -11.74
CA LEU A 33 -6.03 8.05 -10.96
C LEU A 33 -4.93 6.99 -10.80
N GLY A 34 -3.83 7.16 -11.52
CA GLY A 34 -2.63 6.33 -11.37
C GLY A 34 -1.82 6.70 -10.13
N PHE A 35 -1.20 5.71 -9.48
CA PHE A 35 -0.32 5.91 -8.33
C PHE A 35 1.05 5.25 -8.48
N LEU A 36 2.07 6.05 -8.16
CA LEU A 36 3.42 5.59 -7.84
C LEU A 36 3.50 5.16 -6.37
N ALA A 37 4.51 4.35 -6.05
CA ALA A 37 4.79 3.91 -4.68
C ALA A 37 6.25 4.18 -4.30
N ALA A 38 6.48 5.03 -3.31
CA ALA A 38 7.81 5.36 -2.78
C ALA A 38 8.33 4.35 -1.75
N GLY A 39 7.48 3.45 -1.25
CA GLY A 39 7.88 2.42 -0.28
C GLY A 39 9.09 1.63 -0.77
N TYR A 40 10.11 1.52 0.09
CA TYR A 40 11.40 0.87 -0.18
C TYR A 40 12.32 1.57 -1.19
N LYS A 41 11.89 2.69 -1.79
CA LYS A 41 12.72 3.46 -2.72
C LYS A 41 13.58 4.47 -1.98
N THR A 42 14.73 4.82 -2.55
CA THR A 42 15.45 6.03 -2.15
C THR A 42 14.70 7.27 -2.61
N THR A 43 15.08 8.44 -2.08
CA THR A 43 14.51 9.72 -2.51
C THR A 43 14.83 10.02 -3.97
N GLU A 44 16.03 9.66 -4.46
CA GLU A 44 16.42 9.79 -5.88
C GLU A 44 15.48 9.01 -6.79
N ALA A 45 15.21 7.75 -6.46
CA ALA A 45 14.33 6.89 -7.24
C ALA A 45 12.88 7.42 -7.22
N MET A 46 12.40 7.91 -6.08
CA MET A 46 11.08 8.55 -5.99
C MET A 46 10.99 9.79 -6.89
N ARG A 47 11.98 10.69 -6.85
CA ARG A 47 12.03 11.88 -7.72
C ARG A 47 12.10 11.50 -9.21
N ALA A 48 12.87 10.47 -9.53
CA ALA A 48 13.01 9.97 -10.90
C ALA A 48 11.66 9.45 -11.43
N ASP A 49 10.91 8.69 -10.64
CA ASP A 49 9.59 8.19 -11.02
C ASP A 49 8.59 9.33 -11.23
N ILE A 50 8.54 10.32 -10.34
CA ILE A 50 7.68 11.51 -10.48
C ILE A 50 8.00 12.23 -11.80
N THR A 51 9.28 12.42 -12.09
CA THR A 51 9.74 13.09 -13.31
C THR A 51 9.40 12.26 -14.56
N ALA A 52 9.54 10.93 -14.50
CA ALA A 52 9.18 10.04 -15.58
C ALA A 52 7.67 10.07 -15.88
N THR A 53 6.83 9.97 -14.85
CA THR A 53 5.36 10.02 -15.02
C THR A 53 4.91 11.34 -15.64
N ARG A 54 5.48 12.47 -15.22
CA ARG A 54 5.17 13.80 -15.81
C ARG A 54 5.60 13.94 -17.28
N ARG A 55 6.54 13.14 -17.75
CA ARG A 55 6.90 13.07 -19.18
C ARG A 55 5.93 12.19 -19.98
N LEU A 56 5.26 11.25 -19.32
CA LEU A 56 4.36 10.28 -19.96
C LEU A 56 2.92 10.78 -20.00
N THR A 57 2.47 11.54 -19.00
CA THR A 57 1.10 12.08 -18.94
C THR A 57 1.07 13.51 -18.41
N SER A 58 0.11 14.30 -18.89
CA SER A 58 -0.25 15.60 -18.33
C SER A 58 -1.43 15.52 -17.35
N ARG A 59 -2.00 14.33 -17.14
CA ARG A 59 -3.13 14.12 -16.22
C ARG A 59 -2.66 13.88 -14.78
N PRO A 60 -3.53 14.12 -13.78
CA PRO A 60 -3.17 13.92 -12.38
C PRO A 60 -2.77 12.48 -12.07
N PHE A 61 -1.76 12.32 -11.21
CA PHE A 61 -1.32 11.06 -10.62
C PHE A 61 -0.98 11.27 -9.14
N GLY A 62 -0.77 10.17 -8.41
CA GLY A 62 -0.41 10.19 -7.00
C GLY A 62 0.94 9.56 -6.67
N MET A 63 1.49 9.92 -5.51
CA MET A 63 2.64 9.26 -4.89
C MET A 63 2.27 8.76 -3.50
N ASN A 64 2.50 7.47 -3.24
CA ASN A 64 2.31 6.88 -1.91
C ASN A 64 3.61 6.83 -1.12
N VAL A 65 3.52 7.12 0.18
CA VAL A 65 4.64 7.09 1.13
C VAL A 65 4.26 6.23 2.34
N PHE A 66 5.20 5.44 2.84
CA PHE A 66 5.05 4.71 4.08
C PHE A 66 5.38 5.59 5.27
N MET A 67 4.56 5.51 6.32
CA MET A 67 4.89 6.10 7.62
C MET A 67 6.04 5.29 8.27
N PRO A 68 6.94 5.95 9.02
CA PRO A 68 7.99 5.27 9.78
C PRO A 68 7.41 4.21 10.73
N SER A 69 8.09 3.07 10.84
CA SER A 69 7.75 2.07 11.85
C SER A 69 8.31 2.50 13.21
N LEU A 70 7.44 2.95 14.11
CA LEU A 70 7.82 3.39 15.47
C LEU A 70 7.87 2.24 16.49
N GLU A 71 7.33 1.08 16.14
CA GLU A 71 7.31 -0.08 17.01
C GLU A 71 8.68 -0.77 17.03
N GLU A 72 9.18 -1.03 18.24
CA GLU A 72 10.39 -1.81 18.46
C GLU A 72 10.02 -3.29 18.67
N PRO A 73 10.38 -4.19 17.75
CA PRO A 73 10.14 -5.61 17.90
C PRO A 73 11.10 -6.22 18.89
N ASP A 74 10.66 -7.32 19.51
CA ASP A 74 11.49 -8.15 20.37
C ASP A 74 12.71 -8.70 19.58
N PRO A 75 13.94 -8.29 19.93
CA PRO A 75 15.15 -8.74 19.23
C PRO A 75 15.33 -10.26 19.29
N SER A 76 14.86 -10.92 20.37
CA SER A 76 14.95 -12.37 20.52
C SER A 76 14.01 -13.10 19.56
N ALA A 77 12.83 -12.55 19.32
CA ALA A 77 11.88 -13.09 18.34
C ALA A 77 12.41 -12.93 16.90
N VAL A 78 13.05 -11.80 16.59
CA VAL A 78 13.71 -11.56 15.29
C VAL A 78 14.88 -12.54 15.08
N ALA A 79 15.74 -12.71 16.08
CA ALA A 79 16.85 -13.67 16.02
C ALA A 79 16.36 -15.12 15.84
N ALA A 80 15.35 -15.53 16.61
CA ALA A 80 14.76 -16.85 16.49
C ALA A 80 14.14 -17.08 15.09
N TYR A 81 13.53 -16.05 14.50
CA TYR A 81 12.99 -16.14 13.14
C TYR A 81 14.10 -16.24 12.10
N ARG A 82 15.19 -15.47 12.26
CA ARG A 82 16.39 -15.56 11.41
C ARG A 82 16.98 -16.98 11.41
N ASP A 83 17.09 -17.60 12.58
CA ASP A 83 17.59 -18.98 12.70
C ASP A 83 16.67 -19.98 12.00
N ARG A 84 15.35 -19.76 12.06
CA ARG A 84 14.36 -20.59 11.32
C ARG A 84 14.44 -20.42 9.81
N LEU A 85 14.91 -19.27 9.32
CA LEU A 85 15.13 -19.03 7.88
C LEU A 85 16.45 -19.64 7.39
N ALA A 86 17.37 -20.02 8.28
CA ALA A 86 18.69 -20.53 7.89
C ALA A 86 18.65 -21.76 6.95
N PRO A 87 17.76 -22.76 7.13
CA PRO A 87 17.66 -23.87 6.17
C PRO A 87 17.21 -23.43 4.78
N GLU A 88 16.29 -22.48 4.69
CA GLU A 88 15.79 -21.95 3.42
C GLU A 88 16.87 -21.11 2.71
N ALA A 89 17.60 -20.29 3.47
CA ALA A 89 18.73 -19.53 2.96
C ALA A 89 19.85 -20.45 2.45
N ALA A 90 20.19 -21.50 3.19
CA ALA A 90 21.15 -22.52 2.77
C ALA A 90 20.71 -23.23 1.49
N ARG A 91 19.42 -23.57 1.37
CA ARG A 91 18.84 -24.18 0.15
C ARG A 91 18.96 -23.27 -1.07
N LEU A 92 18.87 -21.96 -0.87
CA LEU A 92 18.97 -20.94 -1.93
C LEU A 92 20.40 -20.45 -2.17
N GLY A 93 21.39 -20.86 -1.36
CA GLY A 93 22.77 -20.39 -1.46
C GLY A 93 22.94 -18.92 -1.06
N VAL A 94 22.07 -18.40 -0.20
CA VAL A 94 22.10 -17.00 0.28
C VAL A 94 22.25 -16.95 1.80
N THR A 95 22.49 -15.77 2.34
CA THR A 95 22.45 -15.51 3.79
C THR A 95 21.24 -14.63 4.09
N PRO A 96 20.46 -14.89 5.15
CA PRO A 96 19.41 -13.96 5.57
C PRO A 96 20.00 -12.57 5.78
N GLY A 97 19.30 -11.54 5.32
CA GLY A 97 19.79 -10.17 5.43
C GLY A 97 19.90 -9.70 6.88
N THR A 98 20.32 -8.45 7.04
CA THR A 98 20.44 -7.79 8.35
C THR A 98 19.43 -6.66 8.42
N PRO A 99 18.62 -6.55 9.49
CA PRO A 99 17.72 -5.43 9.68
C PRO A 99 18.43 -4.08 9.51
N SER A 100 17.77 -3.15 8.84
CA SER A 100 18.28 -1.81 8.56
C SER A 100 17.27 -0.73 9.02
N ALA A 101 17.40 0.49 8.48
CA ALA A 101 16.57 1.64 8.84
C ALA A 101 15.06 1.32 8.73
N ARG A 102 14.30 1.92 9.65
CA ARG A 102 12.85 1.69 9.83
C ARG A 102 11.97 2.84 9.32
N ASP A 103 12.62 3.93 8.94
CA ASP A 103 11.97 5.20 8.60
C ASP A 103 11.64 5.31 7.10
N ASP A 104 12.14 4.39 6.26
CA ASP A 104 11.98 4.43 4.80
C ASP A 104 12.39 5.79 4.21
N ALA A 105 13.38 6.48 4.83
CA ALA A 105 13.79 7.84 4.48
C ALA A 105 12.63 8.86 4.44
N TYR A 106 11.62 8.68 5.31
CA TYR A 106 10.37 9.46 5.33
C TYR A 106 10.61 10.97 5.30
N ASP A 107 11.39 11.52 6.21
CA ASP A 107 11.58 12.98 6.30
C ASP A 107 12.18 13.57 5.01
N ALA A 108 13.12 12.86 4.40
CA ALA A 108 13.73 13.29 3.14
C ALA A 108 12.73 13.18 1.97
N LYS A 109 11.92 12.12 1.91
CA LYS A 109 10.84 11.99 0.91
C LYS A 109 9.81 13.11 1.05
N ILE A 110 9.44 13.46 2.29
CA ILE A 110 8.50 14.54 2.57
C ILE A 110 9.08 15.91 2.19
N ALA A 111 10.36 16.15 2.45
CA ALA A 111 11.03 17.38 2.02
C ALA A 111 10.99 17.55 0.49
N ASP A 112 11.19 16.47 -0.26
CA ASP A 112 11.06 16.47 -1.73
C ASP A 112 9.61 16.74 -2.17
N LEU A 113 8.63 16.06 -1.56
CA LEU A 113 7.21 16.23 -1.90
C LEU A 113 6.69 17.62 -1.53
N LEU A 114 7.19 18.24 -0.47
CA LEU A 114 6.90 19.64 -0.16
C LEU A 114 7.56 20.60 -1.15
N THR A 115 8.66 20.20 -1.79
CA THR A 115 9.35 21.04 -2.79
C THR A 115 8.64 20.99 -4.13
N ASP A 116 8.29 19.79 -4.59
CA ASP A 116 7.72 19.56 -5.92
C ASP A 116 6.65 18.44 -5.88
N PRO A 117 5.46 18.73 -5.35
CA PRO A 117 4.46 17.71 -5.13
C PRO A 117 3.78 17.20 -6.41
N PRO A 118 3.42 15.91 -6.49
CA PRO A 118 2.36 15.46 -7.36
C PRO A 118 0.97 15.96 -6.87
N PRO A 119 -0.06 15.96 -7.73
CA PRO A 119 -1.41 16.38 -7.35
C PRO A 119 -2.01 15.60 -6.17
N PHE A 120 -1.62 14.33 -5.99
CA PHE A 120 -2.06 13.49 -4.87
C PHE A 120 -0.87 12.90 -4.12
N VAL A 121 -0.95 12.90 -2.78
CA VAL A 121 -0.03 12.14 -1.93
C VAL A 121 -0.84 11.27 -1.00
N SER A 122 -0.50 9.99 -0.91
CA SER A 122 -1.16 9.05 -0.01
C SER A 122 -0.20 8.47 1.03
N PHE A 123 -0.76 8.14 2.19
CA PHE A 123 -0.02 7.56 3.31
C PHE A 123 -0.56 6.19 3.68
N THR A 124 0.34 5.31 4.06
CA THR A 124 0.05 3.95 4.52
C THR A 124 0.88 3.66 5.77
N PHE A 125 0.37 2.78 6.64
CA PHE A 125 0.97 2.38 7.93
C PHE A 125 0.88 3.41 9.06
N GLY A 126 0.13 4.48 8.88
CA GLY A 126 -0.04 5.51 9.88
C GLY A 126 -0.76 6.73 9.33
N CYS A 127 -0.96 7.73 10.19
CA CYS A 127 -1.41 9.06 9.81
C CYS A 127 -0.29 10.07 10.07
N PRO A 128 0.06 10.93 9.08
CA PRO A 128 0.91 12.08 9.35
C PRO A 128 0.25 13.05 10.33
N THR A 129 1.04 13.92 10.94
CA THR A 129 0.49 14.95 11.82
C THR A 129 -0.42 15.91 11.04
N PRO A 130 -1.44 16.52 11.68
CA PRO A 130 -2.26 17.54 11.04
C PRO A 130 -1.45 18.69 10.45
N GLU A 131 -0.32 19.06 11.08
CA GLU A 131 0.60 20.09 10.57
C GLU A 131 1.23 19.67 9.24
N MET A 132 1.67 18.41 9.12
CA MET A 132 2.24 17.86 7.91
C MET A 132 1.22 17.79 6.78
N ILE A 133 0.01 17.31 7.09
CA ILE A 133 -1.10 17.24 6.13
C ILE A 133 -1.41 18.65 5.60
N ARG A 134 -1.55 19.64 6.49
CA ARG A 134 -1.77 21.03 6.10
C ARG A 134 -0.61 21.62 5.29
N ALA A 135 0.63 21.21 5.56
CA ALA A 135 1.78 21.66 4.78
C ALA A 135 1.69 21.18 3.32
N LEU A 136 1.36 19.91 3.08
CA LEU A 136 1.13 19.38 1.72
C LEU A 136 -0.08 20.02 1.04
N GLN A 137 -1.19 20.19 1.76
CA GLN A 137 -2.40 20.85 1.24
C GLN A 137 -2.12 22.29 0.77
N LYS A 138 -1.31 23.05 1.53
CA LYS A 138 -0.86 24.40 1.13
C LYS A 138 -0.04 24.41 -0.15
N ARG A 139 0.55 23.29 -0.56
CA ARG A 139 1.24 23.13 -1.84
C ARG A 139 0.33 22.66 -2.98
N GLY A 140 -0.98 22.58 -2.74
CA GLY A 140 -1.96 22.21 -3.75
C GLY A 140 -2.15 20.71 -3.92
N THR A 141 -1.58 19.89 -3.04
CA THR A 141 -1.77 18.44 -3.02
C THR A 141 -3.06 18.06 -2.33
N THR A 142 -3.72 17.01 -2.82
CA THR A 142 -4.78 16.30 -2.09
C THR A 142 -4.16 15.13 -1.31
N VAL A 143 -4.36 15.12 0.00
CA VAL A 143 -3.78 14.13 0.91
C VAL A 143 -4.78 13.01 1.20
N ILE A 144 -4.36 11.77 0.96
CA ILE A 144 -5.16 10.56 1.21
C ILE A 144 -4.49 9.75 2.32
N VAL A 145 -5.25 9.26 3.31
CA VAL A 145 -4.72 8.35 4.34
C VAL A 145 -5.43 7.00 4.25
N THR A 146 -4.65 5.91 4.19
CA THR A 146 -5.20 4.56 4.24
C THR A 146 -5.66 4.25 5.66
N VAL A 147 -6.90 3.81 5.83
CA VAL A 147 -7.48 3.43 7.13
C VAL A 147 -8.13 2.06 7.05
N THR A 148 -8.10 1.34 8.16
CA THR A 148 -8.57 -0.04 8.29
C THR A 148 -9.63 -0.21 9.37
N THR A 149 -9.81 0.79 10.23
CA THR A 149 -10.82 0.84 11.28
C THR A 149 -11.50 2.21 11.37
N PRO A 150 -12.69 2.31 11.99
CA PRO A 150 -13.32 3.59 12.29
C PRO A 150 -12.48 4.51 13.20
N ALA A 151 -11.71 3.94 14.12
CA ALA A 151 -10.83 4.70 15.01
C ALA A 151 -9.67 5.37 14.23
N GLU A 152 -9.10 4.68 13.25
CA GLU A 152 -8.07 5.26 12.37
C GLU A 152 -8.66 6.36 11.48
N ALA A 153 -9.91 6.21 11.00
CA ALA A 153 -10.60 7.26 10.26
C ALA A 153 -10.75 8.56 11.09
N GLY A 154 -11.08 8.46 12.38
CA GLY A 154 -11.13 9.62 13.26
C GLY A 154 -9.78 10.33 13.44
N GLN A 155 -8.69 9.56 13.54
CA GLN A 155 -7.32 10.10 13.62
C GLN A 155 -6.89 10.81 12.33
N ALA A 156 -7.39 10.37 11.17
CA ALA A 156 -7.08 10.93 9.86
C ALA A 156 -8.05 12.04 9.40
N SER A 157 -8.77 12.68 10.32
CA SER A 157 -9.77 13.73 10.01
C SER A 157 -9.21 14.98 9.32
N ALA A 158 -7.89 15.22 9.39
CA ALA A 158 -7.24 16.33 8.69
C ALA A 158 -6.98 16.04 7.19
N ALA A 159 -7.05 14.78 6.76
CA ALA A 159 -6.82 14.39 5.36
C ALA A 159 -7.96 14.88 4.46
N ASP A 160 -7.68 15.05 3.16
CA ASP A 160 -8.71 15.41 2.19
C ASP A 160 -9.62 14.24 1.82
N ALA A 161 -9.13 13.01 1.94
CA ALA A 161 -9.88 11.78 1.67
C ALA A 161 -9.30 10.58 2.43
N LEU A 162 -10.11 9.56 2.60
CA LEU A 162 -9.74 8.32 3.29
C LEU A 162 -9.78 7.13 2.33
N CYS A 163 -8.72 6.32 2.33
CA CYS A 163 -8.70 5.05 1.59
C CYS A 163 -9.02 3.89 2.54
N LEU A 164 -10.22 3.36 2.46
CA LEU A 164 -10.75 2.34 3.35
C LEU A 164 -10.33 0.97 2.85
N GLN A 165 -9.37 0.37 3.53
CA GLN A 165 -8.80 -0.92 3.14
C GLN A 165 -9.48 -2.07 3.89
N GLY A 166 -10.41 -2.75 3.24
CA GLY A 166 -11.07 -3.94 3.76
C GLY A 166 -10.14 -5.16 3.84
N SER A 167 -10.56 -6.17 4.59
CA SER A 167 -9.82 -7.41 4.83
C SER A 167 -9.49 -8.21 3.55
N GLU A 168 -10.24 -7.98 2.48
CA GLU A 168 -10.09 -8.59 1.15
C GLU A 168 -8.88 -8.05 0.38
N ALA A 169 -8.30 -6.91 0.80
CA ALA A 169 -7.18 -6.29 0.10
C ALA A 169 -5.92 -7.17 0.08
N GLY A 170 -5.24 -7.20 -1.07
CA GLY A 170 -3.92 -7.81 -1.25
C GLY A 170 -2.80 -6.93 -0.69
N GLY A 171 -1.62 -7.52 -0.46
CA GLY A 171 -0.46 -6.79 0.08
C GLY A 171 -0.64 -6.46 1.56
N HIS A 172 0.17 -5.53 2.07
CA HIS A 172 0.14 -5.16 3.49
C HIS A 172 -1.19 -4.59 3.94
N ARG A 173 -1.59 -4.95 5.16
CA ARG A 173 -2.58 -4.20 5.94
C ARG A 173 -2.01 -2.82 6.26
N GLY A 174 -2.75 -1.79 5.86
CA GLY A 174 -2.40 -0.39 6.04
C GLY A 174 -2.74 0.17 7.42
N SER A 175 -3.10 -0.69 8.39
CA SER A 175 -3.39 -0.31 9.79
C SER A 175 -2.26 0.53 10.35
N PHE A 176 -2.52 1.39 11.32
CA PHE A 176 -1.50 2.30 11.87
C PHE A 176 -0.52 1.56 12.78
N THR A 177 -0.98 0.49 13.42
CA THR A 177 -0.19 -0.38 14.28
C THR A 177 -0.05 -1.77 13.68
N ASN A 178 0.99 -2.51 14.08
CA ASN A 178 1.22 -3.90 13.64
C ASN A 178 0.50 -4.91 14.54
N THR A 179 -0.74 -4.61 14.96
CA THR A 179 -1.52 -5.45 15.86
C THR A 179 -2.06 -6.71 15.17
N SER A 180 -2.52 -7.67 15.96
CA SER A 180 -3.19 -8.89 15.47
C SER A 180 -4.71 -8.76 15.48
N GLU A 181 -5.24 -7.55 15.32
CA GLU A 181 -6.69 -7.31 15.27
C GLU A 181 -7.33 -8.02 14.08
N THR A 182 -8.56 -8.51 14.28
CA THR A 182 -9.35 -9.14 13.23
C THR A 182 -9.69 -8.11 12.14
N PRO A 183 -9.25 -8.32 10.89
CA PRO A 183 -9.47 -7.35 9.82
C PRO A 183 -10.96 -7.22 9.45
N ILE A 184 -11.43 -5.98 9.30
CA ILE A 184 -12.83 -5.66 8.98
C ILE A 184 -13.07 -5.81 7.45
N PRO A 185 -14.11 -6.53 7.00
CA PRO A 185 -14.48 -6.59 5.58
C PRO A 185 -14.83 -5.23 5.00
N LEU A 186 -14.50 -4.98 3.72
CA LEU A 186 -14.63 -3.67 3.07
C LEU A 186 -16.03 -3.07 3.22
N ARG A 187 -17.07 -3.86 2.99
CA ARG A 187 -18.47 -3.39 3.04
C ARG A 187 -18.88 -2.92 4.44
N THR A 188 -18.39 -3.60 5.47
CA THR A 188 -18.63 -3.24 6.87
C THR A 188 -17.87 -1.96 7.21
N LEU A 189 -16.58 -1.91 6.87
CA LEU A 189 -15.72 -0.75 7.12
C LEU A 189 -16.28 0.52 6.44
N LEU A 190 -16.72 0.40 5.18
CA LEU A 190 -17.31 1.50 4.42
C LEU A 190 -18.55 2.07 5.12
N ARG A 191 -19.46 1.20 5.57
CA ARG A 191 -20.68 1.61 6.28
C ARG A 191 -20.35 2.30 7.60
N GLU A 192 -19.47 1.71 8.41
CA GLU A 192 -19.10 2.25 9.72
C GLU A 192 -18.42 3.62 9.60
N VAL A 193 -17.46 3.77 8.68
CA VAL A 193 -16.74 5.04 8.49
C VAL A 193 -17.63 6.10 7.84
N SER A 194 -18.51 5.74 6.91
CA SER A 194 -19.45 6.70 6.29
C SER A 194 -20.40 7.36 7.29
N ALA A 195 -20.63 6.72 8.44
CA ALA A 195 -21.46 7.29 9.51
C ALA A 195 -20.70 8.32 10.38
N LEU A 196 -19.36 8.40 10.26
CA LEU A 196 -18.49 9.20 11.12
C LEU A 196 -17.92 10.45 10.45
N THR A 197 -17.87 10.48 9.12
CA THR A 197 -17.23 11.57 8.37
C THR A 197 -17.92 11.85 7.04
N SER A 198 -17.78 13.08 6.56
CA SER A 198 -18.18 13.49 5.21
C SER A 198 -16.99 13.55 4.23
N GLN A 199 -15.78 13.20 4.67
CA GLN A 199 -14.62 13.09 3.79
C GLN A 199 -14.91 12.10 2.65
N PRO A 200 -14.47 12.37 1.41
CA PRO A 200 -14.49 11.40 0.32
C PRO A 200 -13.85 10.07 0.72
N LEU A 201 -14.54 8.97 0.42
CA LEU A 201 -14.13 7.61 0.79
C LEU A 201 -13.70 6.84 -0.47
N ILE A 202 -12.48 6.34 -0.49
CA ILE A 202 -11.97 5.44 -1.53
C ILE A 202 -12.05 4.01 -1.00
N ALA A 203 -12.87 3.16 -1.61
CA ALA A 203 -13.03 1.76 -1.19
C ALA A 203 -11.92 0.90 -1.79
N ALA A 204 -11.22 0.11 -0.96
CA ALA A 204 -10.10 -0.72 -1.39
C ALA A 204 -10.18 -2.15 -0.82
N GLY A 205 -10.11 -3.16 -1.71
CA GLY A 205 -10.04 -4.58 -1.34
C GLY A 205 -11.07 -5.46 -2.05
N GLY A 206 -10.61 -6.54 -2.69
CA GLY A 206 -11.51 -7.46 -3.42
C GLY A 206 -12.17 -6.90 -4.69
N LEU A 207 -11.80 -5.69 -5.12
CA LEU A 207 -12.39 -5.01 -6.29
C LEU A 207 -11.60 -5.34 -7.56
N ALA A 208 -12.29 -5.75 -8.62
CA ALA A 208 -11.65 -6.19 -9.87
C ALA A 208 -12.54 -6.05 -11.13
N THR A 209 -13.83 -5.79 -10.99
CA THR A 209 -14.80 -5.73 -12.10
C THR A 209 -15.62 -4.45 -12.03
N ALA A 210 -16.28 -4.11 -13.14
CA ALA A 210 -17.22 -2.98 -13.18
C ALA A 210 -18.36 -3.11 -12.16
N SER A 211 -18.85 -4.33 -11.90
CA SER A 211 -19.89 -4.56 -10.88
C SER A 211 -19.38 -4.27 -9.46
N HIS A 212 -18.14 -4.64 -9.13
CA HIS A 212 -17.53 -4.30 -7.84
C HIS A 212 -17.40 -2.78 -7.67
N VAL A 213 -17.00 -2.06 -8.73
CA VAL A 213 -16.91 -0.59 -8.70
C VAL A 213 -18.30 0.02 -8.50
N ALA A 214 -19.30 -0.37 -9.30
CA ALA A 214 -20.66 0.15 -9.16
C ALA A 214 -21.27 -0.10 -7.77
N GLU A 215 -20.98 -1.27 -7.19
CA GLU A 215 -21.43 -1.63 -5.85
C GLU A 215 -20.88 -0.67 -4.79
N VAL A 216 -19.56 -0.47 -4.72
CA VAL A 216 -18.97 0.39 -3.68
C VAL A 216 -19.38 1.85 -3.83
N LEU A 217 -19.60 2.33 -5.06
CA LEU A 217 -20.15 3.66 -5.31
C LEU A 217 -21.58 3.79 -4.79
N THR A 218 -22.42 2.77 -5.02
CA THR A 218 -23.78 2.71 -4.46
C THR A 218 -23.77 2.70 -2.93
N LEU A 219 -22.76 2.09 -2.33
CA LEU A 219 -22.55 2.09 -0.87
C LEU A 219 -21.94 3.38 -0.32
N GLY A 220 -21.75 4.41 -1.16
CA GLY A 220 -21.29 5.74 -0.74
C GLY A 220 -19.80 6.01 -0.88
N ALA A 221 -19.03 5.10 -1.50
CA ALA A 221 -17.66 5.43 -1.88
C ALA A 221 -17.63 6.48 -2.99
N THR A 222 -16.62 7.34 -2.98
CA THR A 222 -16.32 8.29 -4.06
C THR A 222 -15.55 7.62 -5.19
N ALA A 223 -14.71 6.63 -4.87
CA ALA A 223 -13.92 5.89 -5.84
C ALA A 223 -13.60 4.47 -5.35
N ALA A 224 -13.21 3.61 -6.29
CA ALA A 224 -12.70 2.27 -6.04
C ALA A 224 -11.19 2.21 -6.29
N GLN A 225 -10.41 1.81 -5.28
CA GLN A 225 -8.99 1.53 -5.43
C GLN A 225 -8.74 0.04 -5.66
N MET A 226 -8.09 -0.29 -6.76
CA MET A 226 -7.80 -1.65 -7.19
C MET A 226 -6.29 -1.86 -7.32
N GLY A 227 -5.77 -2.88 -6.65
CA GLY A 227 -4.35 -3.28 -6.76
C GLY A 227 -4.18 -4.50 -7.65
N THR A 228 -4.64 -5.66 -7.17
CA THR A 228 -4.49 -6.96 -7.84
C THR A 228 -4.94 -6.96 -9.30
N ALA A 229 -6.00 -6.22 -9.65
CA ALA A 229 -6.50 -6.10 -11.02
C ALA A 229 -5.46 -5.52 -12.00
N PHE A 230 -4.55 -4.67 -11.53
CA PHE A 230 -3.51 -4.04 -12.36
C PHE A 230 -2.17 -4.77 -12.35
N VAL A 231 -1.96 -5.77 -11.47
CA VAL A 231 -0.65 -6.46 -11.34
C VAL A 231 -0.23 -7.15 -12.63
N ARG A 232 -1.18 -7.71 -13.39
CA ARG A 232 -0.91 -8.44 -14.63
C ARG A 232 -0.92 -7.55 -15.88
N CYS A 233 -1.17 -6.25 -15.76
CA CYS A 233 -1.07 -5.32 -16.88
C CYS A 233 0.35 -5.33 -17.47
N PRO A 234 0.51 -5.10 -18.79
CA PRO A 234 1.83 -5.07 -19.43
C PRO A 234 2.71 -3.96 -18.86
N GLU A 235 2.14 -2.82 -18.48
CA GLU A 235 2.86 -1.68 -17.90
C GLU A 235 3.35 -1.96 -16.47
N SER A 236 2.74 -2.90 -15.75
CA SER A 236 3.13 -3.20 -14.37
C SER A 236 4.54 -3.80 -14.30
N GLY A 237 5.37 -3.30 -13.40
CA GLY A 237 6.71 -3.82 -13.13
C GLY A 237 6.76 -5.08 -12.25
N ALA A 238 5.60 -5.71 -11.98
CA ALA A 238 5.56 -6.90 -11.13
C ALA A 238 6.41 -8.04 -11.73
N ASN A 239 7.11 -8.77 -10.88
CA ASN A 239 7.95 -9.90 -11.29
C ASN A 239 7.12 -10.89 -12.15
N PRO A 240 7.64 -11.38 -13.29
CA PRO A 240 6.93 -12.34 -14.14
C PRO A 240 6.42 -13.58 -13.40
N VAL A 241 7.16 -14.07 -12.41
CA VAL A 241 6.75 -15.21 -11.56
C VAL A 241 5.50 -14.88 -10.77
N HIS A 242 5.40 -13.66 -10.21
CA HIS A 242 4.21 -13.22 -9.49
C HIS A 242 3.01 -13.05 -10.44
N LYS A 243 3.23 -12.45 -11.62
CA LYS A 243 2.17 -12.33 -12.64
C LYS A 243 1.64 -13.69 -13.09
N ALA A 244 2.53 -14.68 -13.25
CA ALA A 244 2.18 -16.04 -13.60
C ALA A 244 1.39 -16.73 -12.47
N ALA A 245 1.84 -16.62 -11.22
CA ALA A 245 1.16 -17.21 -10.07
C ALA A 245 -0.28 -16.69 -9.89
N LEU A 246 -0.55 -15.41 -10.18
CA LEU A 246 -1.91 -14.86 -10.16
C LEU A 246 -2.83 -15.42 -11.27
N ALA A 247 -2.26 -16.02 -12.32
CA ALA A 247 -2.99 -16.63 -13.42
C ALA A 247 -3.14 -18.15 -13.26
N ASP A 248 -2.35 -18.74 -12.39
CA ASP A 248 -2.20 -20.18 -12.26
C ASP A 248 -3.33 -20.74 -11.38
N PRO A 249 -4.16 -21.66 -11.91
CA PRO A 249 -5.30 -22.22 -11.18
C PRO A 249 -4.90 -23.07 -9.97
N SER A 250 -3.62 -23.43 -9.81
CA SER A 250 -3.13 -24.14 -8.62
C SER A 250 -3.08 -23.24 -7.37
N PHE A 251 -2.99 -21.92 -7.53
CA PHE A 251 -3.06 -20.98 -6.42
C PHE A 251 -4.52 -20.57 -6.14
N THR A 252 -5.18 -21.34 -5.27
CA THR A 252 -6.63 -21.21 -5.01
C THR A 252 -6.99 -20.35 -3.80
N ALA A 253 -6.01 -19.99 -2.97
CA ALA A 253 -6.24 -19.31 -1.71
C ALA A 253 -5.24 -18.18 -1.45
N THR A 254 -5.69 -17.20 -0.66
CA THR A 254 -4.82 -16.18 -0.05
C THR A 254 -4.93 -16.23 1.46
N SER A 255 -3.85 -15.86 2.15
CA SER A 255 -3.86 -15.73 3.61
C SER A 255 -3.11 -14.47 4.04
N LEU A 256 -3.52 -13.92 5.18
CA LEU A 256 -2.73 -12.90 5.87
C LEU A 256 -1.56 -13.57 6.57
N THR A 257 -0.38 -13.02 6.35
CA THR A 257 0.85 -13.55 6.96
C THR A 257 1.80 -12.42 7.31
N ARG A 258 2.64 -12.65 8.32
CA ARG A 258 3.82 -11.83 8.62
C ARG A 258 5.10 -12.39 8.01
N ALA A 259 5.05 -13.56 7.38
CA ALA A 259 6.23 -14.34 7.03
C ALA A 259 7.25 -13.59 6.16
N PHE A 260 6.80 -12.70 5.28
CA PHE A 260 7.67 -11.99 4.33
C PHE A 260 8.14 -10.61 4.82
N SER A 261 7.58 -10.07 5.91
CA SER A 261 7.90 -8.68 6.27
C SER A 261 7.76 -8.33 7.74
N GLY A 262 7.13 -9.18 8.54
CA GLY A 262 6.85 -8.91 9.94
C GLY A 262 5.58 -8.09 10.16
N ARG A 263 4.91 -7.63 9.10
CA ARG A 263 3.58 -6.98 9.15
C ARG A 263 2.57 -7.82 8.37
N PRO A 264 1.29 -7.93 8.82
CA PRO A 264 0.26 -8.67 8.10
C PRO A 264 0.14 -8.19 6.66
N ALA A 265 0.37 -9.10 5.71
CA ALA A 265 0.15 -8.89 4.29
C ALA A 265 -0.59 -10.07 3.70
N ARG A 266 -1.57 -9.80 2.83
CA ARG A 266 -2.32 -10.85 2.13
C ARG A 266 -1.53 -11.28 0.90
N ALA A 267 -1.17 -12.55 0.86
CA ALA A 267 -0.44 -13.17 -0.24
C ALA A 267 -1.13 -14.45 -0.70
N LEU A 268 -0.83 -14.89 -1.93
CA LEU A 268 -1.15 -16.24 -2.38
C LEU A 268 -0.51 -17.25 -1.41
N VAL A 269 -1.26 -18.28 -1.01
CA VAL A 269 -0.73 -19.35 -0.16
C VAL A 269 0.32 -20.12 -0.95
N ASN A 270 1.55 -20.14 -0.43
CA ASN A 270 2.67 -20.89 -1.00
C ASN A 270 3.43 -21.60 0.13
N ARG A 271 4.42 -22.42 -0.24
CA ARG A 271 5.23 -23.18 0.71
C ARG A 271 5.87 -22.29 1.79
N PHE A 272 6.50 -21.19 1.39
CA PHE A 272 7.17 -20.27 2.32
C PHE A 272 6.19 -19.70 3.36
N LEU A 273 5.00 -19.29 2.92
CA LEU A 273 3.93 -18.84 3.81
C LEU A 273 3.54 -19.96 4.78
N THR A 274 3.23 -21.15 4.29
CA THR A 274 2.79 -22.28 5.14
C THR A 274 3.83 -22.66 6.19
N ASP A 275 5.10 -22.72 5.78
CA ASP A 275 6.19 -23.18 6.64
C ASP A 275 6.56 -22.14 7.72
N HIS A 276 6.45 -20.85 7.40
CA HIS A 276 6.98 -19.79 8.25
C HIS A 276 5.93 -18.89 8.91
N ALA A 277 4.68 -18.85 8.44
CA ALA A 277 3.62 -18.02 9.03
C ALA A 277 3.35 -18.30 10.52
N PRO A 278 3.32 -19.55 11.01
CA PRO A 278 3.07 -19.85 12.43
C PRO A 278 4.12 -19.29 13.39
N HIS A 279 5.29 -18.89 12.86
CA HIS A 279 6.44 -18.44 13.65
C HIS A 279 6.84 -17.00 13.36
N ALA A 280 6.17 -16.34 12.41
CA ALA A 280 6.55 -15.01 11.96
C ALA A 280 6.21 -13.94 13.02
N PRO A 281 7.20 -13.24 13.59
CA PRO A 281 6.95 -12.23 14.62
C PRO A 281 6.35 -10.95 14.03
N ALA A 282 5.70 -10.16 14.87
CA ALA A 282 5.31 -8.79 14.55
C ALA A 282 6.55 -7.87 14.57
N ALA A 283 7.35 -7.92 13.51
CA ALA A 283 8.65 -7.25 13.44
C ALA A 283 8.91 -6.65 12.06
N TYR A 284 8.14 -5.62 11.72
CA TYR A 284 8.33 -4.85 10.49
C TYR A 284 9.18 -3.60 10.75
N PRO A 285 10.16 -3.28 9.88
CA PRO A 285 10.55 -4.00 8.66
C PRO A 285 11.68 -5.04 8.86
N ASP A 286 12.02 -5.44 10.09
CA ASP A 286 13.15 -6.36 10.33
C ASP A 286 13.03 -7.65 9.54
N VAL A 287 11.87 -8.31 9.61
CA VAL A 287 11.62 -9.55 8.88
C VAL A 287 11.68 -9.31 7.37
N HIS A 288 11.30 -8.12 6.88
CA HIS A 288 11.45 -7.78 5.46
C HIS A 288 12.91 -7.80 5.01
N TYR A 289 13.84 -7.38 5.86
CA TYR A 289 15.26 -7.49 5.55
C TYR A 289 15.81 -8.91 5.69
N LEU A 290 15.18 -9.77 6.50
CA LEU A 290 15.62 -11.15 6.69
C LEU A 290 15.26 -12.07 5.51
N THR A 291 14.16 -11.78 4.80
CA THR A 291 13.56 -12.64 3.77
C THR A 291 13.72 -12.10 2.36
#